data_AF-A0A2W4QR95-F1
#
_entry.id   AF-A0A2W4QR95-F1
#
_cell.length_a   1.000
_cell.length_b   1.000
_cell.length_c   1.000
_cell.angle_alpha   90.00
_cell.angle_beta   90.00
_cell.angle_gamma   90.00
#
_symmetry.space_group_name_H-M   'P 1'
#
loop_
_entity.id
_entity.type
_entity.pdbx_description
1 polymer ?
#
loop_
_entity_poly.entity_id
_entity_poly.type
_entity_poly.pdbx_seq_one_letter_code
_entity_poly.pdbx_strand_id
1 'polypeptide(L)'
;WFWLSRLGLGGGWLARNISVYGWPDFLGLGAHDAVVVGQLRTAELLAEVGAGEYLRRALATTFNSFWGQFGWMALPLQPWMYTLLALFLVAAVLGLLLHAALLRRDARSGQKALWWILALTILLAVAQYIYYNTEFVQFQGRYLYPALIPMALYLALGLDAWRRLIVRATDGQPGANGPLRWLAPSVVSALVALDIYILWRVIPGLLPA
;
A
#
# COMPACT_ATOMS: atom_id res chain seq x y z
N TRP A 1 14.12 29.86 1.32
CA TRP A 1 14.40 29.30 -0.03
C TRP A 1 13.56 28.08 -0.38
N PHE A 2 13.57 26.98 0.39
CA PHE A 2 12.79 25.76 0.08
C PHE A 2 11.26 25.94 0.04
N TRP A 3 10.73 26.89 0.84
CA TRP A 3 9.30 27.21 0.88
C TRP A 3 8.83 28.09 -0.29
N LEU A 4 9.70 28.99 -0.77
CA LEU A 4 9.40 29.91 -1.87
C LEU A 4 9.27 29.16 -3.21
N SER A 5 10.12 28.15 -3.43
CA SER A 5 10.02 27.30 -4.63
C SER A 5 8.77 26.43 -4.62
N ARG A 6 8.36 25.88 -3.46
CA ARG A 6 7.12 25.10 -3.33
C ARG A 6 5.85 25.94 -3.52
N LEU A 7 5.81 27.13 -2.92
CA LEU A 7 4.66 28.04 -3.08
C LEU A 7 4.60 28.61 -4.49
N GLY A 8 5.73 28.91 -5.13
CA GLY A 8 5.77 29.36 -6.51
C GLY A 8 5.22 28.33 -7.50
N LEU A 9 5.67 27.06 -7.37
CA LEU A 9 5.20 25.98 -8.25
C LEU A 9 3.75 25.58 -7.96
N GLY A 10 3.39 25.37 -6.69
CA GLY A 10 2.04 24.99 -6.31
C GLY A 10 1.02 26.10 -6.56
N GLY A 11 1.37 27.34 -6.23
CA GLY A 11 0.54 28.51 -6.45
C GLY A 11 0.34 28.83 -7.93
N GLY A 12 1.39 28.74 -8.75
CA GLY A 12 1.28 28.91 -10.20
C GLY A 12 0.36 27.87 -10.84
N TRP A 13 0.46 26.60 -10.41
CA TRP A 13 -0.42 25.53 -10.87
C TRP A 13 -1.88 25.74 -10.45
N LEU A 14 -2.13 26.14 -9.19
CA LEU A 14 -3.48 26.47 -8.71
C LEU A 14 -4.08 27.67 -9.44
N ALA A 15 -3.30 28.73 -9.66
CA ALA A 15 -3.74 29.90 -10.41
C ALA A 15 -4.10 29.53 -11.86
N ARG A 16 -3.27 28.69 -12.51
CA ARG A 16 -3.58 28.14 -13.83
C ARG A 16 -4.89 27.35 -13.80
N ASN A 17 -5.10 26.48 -12.81
CA ASN A 17 -6.32 25.69 -12.73
C ASN A 17 -7.56 26.55 -12.54
N ILE A 18 -7.49 27.56 -11.67
CA ILE A 18 -8.57 28.53 -11.49
C ILE A 18 -8.84 29.27 -12.80
N SER A 19 -7.81 29.66 -13.56
CA SER A 19 -8.00 30.36 -14.84
C SER A 19 -8.62 29.48 -15.94
N VAL A 20 -8.42 28.16 -15.88
CA VAL A 20 -8.87 27.22 -16.93
C VAL A 20 -10.21 26.60 -16.58
N TYR A 21 -10.38 26.14 -15.35
CA TYR A 21 -11.58 25.42 -14.88
C TYR A 21 -12.57 26.34 -14.15
N GLY A 22 -12.15 27.55 -13.76
CA GLY A 22 -12.96 28.48 -12.99
C GLY A 22 -12.94 28.18 -11.48
N TRP A 23 -13.57 29.07 -10.70
CA TRP A 23 -13.82 28.85 -9.28
C TRP A 23 -15.24 28.28 -9.10
N PRO A 24 -15.46 27.24 -8.26
CA PRO A 24 -14.52 26.65 -7.30
C PRO A 24 -13.72 25.44 -7.80
N ASP A 25 -13.66 25.18 -9.12
CA ASP A 25 -13.02 23.97 -9.67
C ASP A 25 -11.49 24.05 -9.79
N PHE A 26 -10.82 24.55 -8.74
CA PHE A 26 -9.35 24.68 -8.72
C PHE A 26 -8.60 23.33 -8.74
N LEU A 27 -9.30 22.23 -8.43
CA LEU A 27 -8.79 20.87 -8.54
C LEU A 27 -9.10 20.23 -9.91
N GLY A 28 -9.97 20.85 -10.73
CA GLY A 28 -10.40 20.31 -12.02
C GLY A 28 -11.27 19.05 -11.92
N LEU A 29 -11.93 18.84 -10.77
CA LEU A 29 -12.80 17.68 -10.52
C LEU A 29 -14.11 17.80 -11.31
N GLY A 30 -14.69 19.00 -11.37
CA GLY A 30 -15.91 19.22 -12.17
C GLY A 30 -15.66 19.05 -13.66
N ALA A 31 -14.53 19.58 -14.15
CA ALA A 31 -14.09 19.37 -15.53
C ALA A 31 -13.79 17.89 -15.84
N HIS A 32 -13.19 17.16 -14.89
CA HIS A 32 -13.00 15.72 -15.00
C HIS A 32 -14.35 14.98 -15.15
N ASP A 33 -15.32 15.28 -14.29
CA ASP A 33 -16.63 14.62 -14.30
C ASP A 33 -17.43 14.89 -15.58
N ALA A 34 -17.24 16.06 -16.18
CA ALA A 34 -17.88 16.41 -17.46
C ALA A 34 -17.32 15.64 -18.66
N VAL A 35 -16.04 15.24 -18.60
CA VAL A 35 -15.35 14.53 -19.69
C VAL A 35 -15.43 13.01 -19.51
N VAL A 36 -15.46 12.53 -18.26
CA VAL A 36 -15.54 11.12 -17.94
C VAL A 36 -16.98 10.62 -18.13
N VAL A 37 -17.29 10.31 -19.38
CA VAL A 37 -18.55 9.69 -19.81
C VAL A 37 -18.31 8.21 -20.07
N GLY A 38 -19.12 7.33 -19.46
CA GLY A 38 -19.04 5.88 -19.65
C GLY A 38 -18.14 5.11 -18.68
N GLN A 39 -17.54 5.77 -17.68
CA GLN A 39 -16.87 5.08 -16.58
C GLN A 39 -17.88 4.53 -15.58
N LEU A 40 -17.69 3.28 -15.16
CA LEU A 40 -18.58 2.60 -14.20
C LEU A 40 -18.63 3.37 -12.88
N ARG A 41 -19.83 3.78 -12.48
CA ARG A 41 -20.04 4.48 -11.20
C ARG A 41 -20.22 3.50 -10.06
N THR A 42 -19.79 3.90 -8.87
CA THR A 42 -19.92 3.07 -7.67
C THR A 42 -21.37 2.72 -7.36
N ALA A 43 -22.28 3.68 -7.50
CA ALA A 43 -23.70 3.48 -7.24
C ALA A 43 -24.32 2.42 -8.19
N GLU A 44 -23.91 2.41 -9.46
CA GLU A 44 -24.38 1.46 -10.46
C GLU A 44 -23.92 0.04 -10.13
N LEU A 45 -22.62 -0.13 -9.89
CA LEU A 45 -22.08 -1.45 -9.52
C LEU A 45 -22.67 -1.95 -8.19
N LEU A 46 -22.82 -1.06 -7.20
CA LEU A 46 -23.39 -1.43 -5.91
C LEU A 46 -24.85 -1.88 -6.04
N ALA A 47 -25.63 -1.24 -6.91
CA ALA A 47 -27.00 -1.65 -7.20
C ALA A 47 -27.07 -3.00 -7.94
N GLU A 48 -26.10 -3.29 -8.80
CA GLU A 48 -26.04 -4.54 -9.58
C GLU A 48 -25.64 -5.75 -8.71
N VAL A 49 -24.58 -5.63 -7.90
CA VAL A 49 -23.99 -6.79 -7.20
C VAL A 49 -24.23 -6.80 -5.69
N GLY A 50 -24.71 -5.69 -5.13
CA GLY A 50 -24.89 -5.52 -3.69
C GLY A 50 -23.58 -5.26 -2.92
N ALA A 51 -23.72 -4.82 -1.67
CA ALA A 51 -22.59 -4.35 -0.86
C ALA A 51 -21.55 -5.43 -0.52
N GLY A 52 -21.99 -6.67 -0.26
CA GLY A 52 -21.09 -7.77 0.09
C GLY A 52 -20.15 -8.15 -1.06
N GLU A 53 -20.70 -8.33 -2.26
CA GLU A 53 -19.92 -8.66 -3.45
C GLU A 53 -19.07 -7.48 -3.92
N TYR A 54 -19.59 -6.25 -3.81
CA TYR A 54 -18.82 -5.04 -4.04
C TYR A 54 -17.55 -5.01 -3.18
N LEU A 55 -17.68 -5.24 -1.86
CA LEU A 55 -16.55 -5.24 -0.94
C LEU A 55 -15.57 -6.38 -1.24
N ARG A 56 -16.07 -7.58 -1.57
CA ARG A 56 -15.22 -8.70 -1.97
C ARG A 56 -14.41 -8.38 -3.21
N ARG A 57 -15.04 -7.81 -4.24
CA ARG A 57 -14.36 -7.37 -5.48
C ARG A 57 -13.38 -6.25 -5.21
N ALA A 58 -13.74 -5.27 -4.38
CA ALA A 58 -12.87 -4.19 -3.97
C ALA A 58 -11.61 -4.73 -3.33
N LEU A 59 -11.73 -5.55 -2.27
CA LEU A 59 -10.58 -6.10 -1.55
C LEU A 59 -9.72 -7.01 -2.45
N ALA A 60 -10.33 -7.94 -3.18
CA ALA A 60 -9.60 -8.88 -4.03
C ALA A 60 -8.85 -8.16 -5.16
N THR A 61 -9.52 -7.23 -5.85
CA THR A 61 -8.92 -6.48 -6.98
C THR A 61 -7.85 -5.53 -6.48
N THR A 62 -8.08 -4.83 -5.36
CA THR A 62 -7.08 -3.95 -4.75
C THR A 62 -5.85 -4.73 -4.36
N PHE A 63 -6.03 -5.88 -3.69
CA PHE A 63 -4.92 -6.73 -3.26
C PHE A 63 -4.12 -7.25 -4.45
N ASN A 64 -4.80 -7.87 -5.43
CA ASN A 64 -4.13 -8.45 -6.60
C ASN A 64 -3.36 -7.39 -7.39
N SER A 65 -4.00 -6.25 -7.66
CA SER A 65 -3.38 -5.17 -8.43
C SER A 65 -2.33 -4.36 -7.66
N PHE A 66 -2.38 -4.34 -6.33
CA PHE A 66 -1.31 -3.76 -5.53
C PHE A 66 -0.01 -4.56 -5.67
N TRP A 67 -0.11 -5.89 -5.68
CA TRP A 67 1.05 -6.77 -5.64
C TRP A 67 1.55 -7.23 -7.02
N GLY A 68 0.68 -7.53 -7.98
CA GLY A 68 1.14 -8.19 -9.20
C GLY A 68 0.11 -8.40 -10.31
N GLN A 69 -0.86 -7.49 -10.47
CA GLN A 69 -1.73 -7.51 -11.64
C GLN A 69 -1.20 -6.55 -12.70
N PHE A 70 -0.49 -7.08 -13.69
CA PHE A 70 0.23 -6.31 -14.70
C PHE A 70 -0.59 -6.08 -15.98
N GLY A 71 0.00 -5.37 -16.95
CA GLY A 71 -0.55 -5.22 -18.30
C GLY A 71 -1.95 -4.60 -18.32
N TRP A 72 -2.13 -3.46 -17.65
CA TRP A 72 -3.45 -2.81 -17.55
C TRP A 72 -4.52 -3.72 -16.92
N MET A 73 -4.14 -4.43 -15.85
CA MET A 73 -4.99 -5.39 -15.13
C MET A 73 -5.33 -6.68 -15.88
N ALA A 74 -4.79 -6.91 -17.08
CA ALA A 74 -5.05 -8.12 -17.86
C ALA A 74 -4.28 -9.35 -17.36
N LEU A 75 -3.18 -9.14 -16.63
CA LEU A 75 -2.19 -10.18 -16.36
C LEU A 75 -1.98 -10.40 -14.85
N PRO A 76 -2.88 -11.14 -14.17
CA PRO A 76 -2.72 -11.48 -12.76
C PRO A 76 -1.62 -12.53 -12.52
N LEU A 77 -0.96 -12.47 -11.36
CA LEU A 77 -0.13 -13.57 -10.87
C LEU A 77 -0.94 -14.87 -10.66
N GLN A 78 -0.23 -15.98 -10.51
CA GLN A 78 -0.84 -17.27 -10.17
C GLN A 78 -1.41 -17.24 -8.74
N PRO A 79 -2.53 -17.94 -8.47
CA PRO A 79 -3.21 -17.89 -7.16
C PRO A 79 -2.33 -18.20 -5.95
N TRP A 80 -1.39 -19.15 -6.07
CA TRP A 80 -0.51 -19.52 -4.97
C TRP A 80 0.44 -18.38 -4.56
N MET A 81 0.82 -17.51 -5.50
CA MET A 81 1.69 -16.35 -5.20
C MET A 81 0.94 -15.35 -4.33
N TYR A 82 -0.34 -15.07 -4.66
CA TYR A 82 -1.19 -14.23 -3.83
C TYR A 82 -1.40 -14.82 -2.44
N THR A 83 -1.54 -16.14 -2.32
CA THR A 83 -1.60 -16.81 -1.01
C THR A 83 -0.33 -16.59 -0.19
N LEU A 84 0.86 -16.74 -0.79
CA LEU A 84 2.13 -16.48 -0.09
C LEU A 84 2.24 -15.03 0.37
N LEU A 85 1.87 -14.07 -0.48
CA LEU A 85 1.84 -12.65 -0.14
C LEU A 85 0.85 -12.34 0.98
N ALA A 86 -0.32 -12.98 0.98
CA ALA A 86 -1.31 -12.83 2.04
C ALA A 86 -0.80 -13.39 3.37
N LEU A 87 -0.16 -14.57 3.36
CA LEU A 87 0.47 -15.16 4.55
C LEU A 87 1.59 -14.28 5.10
N PHE A 88 2.43 -13.73 4.22
CA PHE A 88 3.46 -12.76 4.58
C PHE A 88 2.85 -11.52 5.26
N LEU A 89 1.79 -10.95 4.67
CA LEU A 89 1.12 -9.77 5.21
C LEU A 89 0.51 -10.06 6.60
N VAL A 90 -0.18 -11.19 6.74
CA VAL A 90 -0.75 -11.63 8.03
C VAL A 90 0.35 -11.79 9.08
N ALA A 91 1.46 -12.45 8.74
CA ALA A 91 2.59 -12.61 9.65
C ALA A 91 3.15 -11.25 10.08
N ALA A 92 3.36 -10.31 9.15
CA ALA A 92 3.85 -8.98 9.46
C ALA A 92 2.89 -8.18 10.35
N VAL A 93 1.57 -8.22 10.07
CA VAL A 93 0.55 -7.54 10.88
C VAL A 93 0.46 -8.12 12.29
N LEU A 94 0.45 -9.45 12.43
CA LEU A 94 0.47 -10.10 13.74
C LEU A 94 1.72 -9.72 14.53
N GLY A 95 2.88 -9.67 13.87
CA GLY A 95 4.12 -9.19 14.48
C GLY A 95 4.02 -7.74 14.96
N LEU A 96 3.37 -6.86 14.19
CA LEU A 96 3.16 -5.47 14.57
C LEU A 96 2.22 -5.35 15.79
N LEU A 97 1.17 -6.16 15.87
CA LEU A 97 0.28 -6.21 17.04
C LEU A 97 1.04 -6.70 18.28
N LEU A 98 1.87 -7.74 18.15
CA LEU A 98 2.76 -8.21 19.22
C LEU A 98 3.77 -7.13 19.64
N HIS A 99 4.30 -6.37 18.67
CA HIS A 99 5.17 -5.23 18.96
C HIS A 99 4.48 -4.21 19.86
N ALA A 100 3.24 -3.84 19.49
CA ALA A 100 2.43 -2.87 20.20
C ALA A 100 1.99 -3.34 21.59
N ALA A 101 1.82 -4.66 21.80
CA ALA A 101 1.35 -5.25 23.04
C ALA A 101 2.48 -5.62 24.03
N LEU A 102 3.55 -6.26 23.56
CA LEU A 102 4.52 -6.98 24.41
C LEU A 102 5.95 -6.40 24.35
N LEU A 103 6.23 -5.58 23.34
CA LEU A 103 7.57 -5.06 23.06
C LEU A 103 7.63 -3.54 23.19
N ARG A 104 6.59 -2.93 23.80
CA ARG A 104 6.54 -1.49 24.08
C ARG A 104 7.85 -1.06 24.72
N ARG A 105 8.64 -0.33 23.94
CA ARG A 105 9.71 0.50 24.46
C ARG A 105 9.18 1.92 24.55
N ASP A 106 9.70 2.68 25.51
CA ASP A 106 9.63 4.13 25.45
C ASP A 106 10.40 4.59 24.21
N ALA A 107 9.70 4.63 23.07
CA ALA A 107 10.18 5.34 21.90
C ALA A 107 10.50 6.76 22.37
N ARG A 108 11.72 7.24 22.05
CA ARG A 108 12.12 8.62 22.37
C ARG A 108 11.02 9.55 21.84
N SER A 109 10.65 10.60 22.58
CA SER A 109 9.46 11.42 22.29
C SER A 109 9.39 11.87 20.81
N GLY A 110 10.52 12.22 20.20
CA GLY A 110 10.61 12.59 18.78
C GLY A 110 10.33 11.45 17.77
N GLN A 111 10.63 10.20 18.12
CA GLN A 111 10.32 9.04 17.26
C GLN A 111 8.82 8.71 17.25
N LYS A 112 8.10 8.97 18.36
CA LYS A 112 6.64 8.76 18.42
C LYS A 112 5.92 9.63 17.39
N ALA A 113 6.31 10.89 17.26
CA ALA A 113 5.75 11.81 16.26
C ALA A 113 5.97 11.31 14.82
N LEU A 114 7.17 10.79 14.51
CA LEU A 114 7.47 10.24 13.20
C LEU A 114 6.55 9.06 12.84
N TRP A 115 6.38 8.10 13.76
CA TRP A 115 5.46 6.98 13.53
C TRP A 115 4.02 7.45 13.33
N TRP A 116 3.56 8.43 14.09
CA TRP A 116 2.23 9.01 13.89
C TRP A 116 2.08 9.70 12.52
N ILE A 117 3.09 10.40 12.04
CA ILE A 117 3.07 11.00 10.70
C ILE A 117 2.98 9.91 9.63
N LEU A 118 3.72 8.81 9.77
CA LEU A 118 3.66 7.68 8.84
C LEU A 118 2.27 7.03 8.86
N ALA A 119 1.70 6.78 10.05
CA ALA A 119 0.35 6.24 10.20
C ALA A 119 -0.71 7.18 9.59
N LEU A 120 -0.60 8.49 9.84
CA LEU A 120 -1.48 9.49 9.25
C LEU A 120 -1.37 9.51 7.72
N THR A 121 -0.15 9.35 7.18
CA THR A 121 0.06 9.26 5.73
C THR A 121 -0.68 8.06 5.13
N ILE A 122 -0.61 6.90 5.79
CA ILE A 122 -1.36 5.70 5.37
C ILE A 122 -2.86 5.98 5.42
N LEU A 123 -3.35 6.56 6.52
CA LEU A 123 -4.76 6.85 6.71
C LEU A 123 -5.29 7.83 5.66
N LEU A 124 -4.53 8.89 5.34
CA LEU A 124 -4.90 9.85 4.30
C LEU A 124 -4.92 9.24 2.90
N ALA A 125 -3.95 8.38 2.57
CA ALA A 125 -3.95 7.67 1.29
C ALA A 125 -5.14 6.71 1.17
N VAL A 126 -5.46 5.97 2.24
CA VAL A 126 -6.63 5.09 2.29
C VAL A 126 -7.93 5.90 2.21
N ALA A 127 -8.03 7.03 2.91
CA ALA A 127 -9.20 7.90 2.85
C ALA A 127 -9.40 8.48 1.45
N GLN A 128 -8.32 8.94 0.79
CA GLN A 128 -8.36 9.40 -0.59
C GLN A 128 -8.79 8.28 -1.55
N TYR A 129 -8.30 7.06 -1.34
CA TYR A 129 -8.69 5.90 -2.13
C TYR A 129 -10.18 5.56 -1.96
N ILE A 130 -10.68 5.56 -0.71
CA ILE A 130 -12.10 5.32 -0.42
C ILE A 130 -12.96 6.41 -1.04
N TYR A 131 -12.59 7.68 -0.86
CA TYR A 131 -13.31 8.82 -1.44
C TYR A 131 -13.41 8.73 -2.96
N TYR A 132 -12.31 8.40 -3.65
CA TYR A 132 -12.36 8.21 -5.10
C TYR A 132 -13.34 7.09 -5.50
N ASN A 133 -13.35 6.00 -4.72
CA ASN A 133 -14.26 4.86 -4.93
C ASN A 133 -15.69 5.08 -4.44
N THR A 134 -16.06 6.26 -3.92
CA THR A 134 -17.48 6.59 -3.70
C THR A 134 -18.15 7.08 -4.98
N GLU A 135 -17.39 7.62 -5.93
CA GLU A 135 -17.91 8.15 -7.19
C GLU A 135 -17.68 7.18 -8.33
N PHE A 136 -16.44 6.74 -8.52
CA PHE A 136 -16.04 5.87 -9.63
C PHE A 136 -15.39 4.58 -9.15
N VAL A 137 -15.75 3.46 -9.80
CA VAL A 137 -15.16 2.16 -9.47
C VAL A 137 -13.71 2.12 -9.98
N GLN A 138 -12.76 2.20 -9.05
CA GLN A 138 -11.33 2.10 -9.33
C GLN A 138 -10.61 1.33 -8.23
N PHE A 139 -10.79 0.00 -8.22
CA PHE A 139 -10.17 -0.90 -7.25
C PHE A 139 -8.69 -1.19 -7.50
N GLN A 140 -7.96 -0.22 -8.06
CA GLN A 140 -6.55 -0.41 -8.42
C GLN A 140 -5.65 -0.08 -7.23
N GLY A 141 -4.77 -1.02 -6.86
CA GLY A 141 -3.84 -0.85 -5.76
C GLY A 141 -2.87 0.32 -5.93
N ARG A 142 -2.63 0.79 -7.16
CA ARG A 142 -1.75 1.94 -7.45
C ARG A 142 -2.16 3.23 -6.74
N TYR A 143 -3.45 3.40 -6.43
CA TYR A 143 -3.94 4.56 -5.69
C TYR A 143 -3.46 4.57 -4.22
N LEU A 144 -2.96 3.45 -3.70
CA LEU A 144 -2.35 3.34 -2.36
C LEU A 144 -0.83 3.54 -2.37
N TYR A 145 -0.19 3.76 -3.52
CA TYR A 145 1.26 3.95 -3.60
C TYR A 145 1.81 5.14 -2.81
N PRO A 146 1.08 6.25 -2.57
CA PRO A 146 1.53 7.28 -1.63
C PRO A 146 1.83 6.74 -0.22
N ALA A 147 1.18 5.64 0.19
CA ALA A 147 1.39 4.98 1.47
C ALA A 147 2.40 3.83 1.43
N LEU A 148 3.00 3.52 0.28
CA LEU A 148 3.86 2.35 0.10
C LEU A 148 5.04 2.31 1.07
N ILE A 149 5.79 3.43 1.16
CA ILE A 149 6.95 3.54 2.05
C ILE A 149 6.52 3.44 3.52
N PRO A 150 5.55 4.24 4.01
CA PRO A 150 5.02 4.06 5.36
C PRO A 150 4.58 2.62 5.68
N MET A 151 3.83 1.98 4.78
CA MET A 151 3.37 0.59 4.95
C MET A 151 4.56 -0.37 5.04
N ALA A 152 5.55 -0.26 4.15
CA ALA A 152 6.74 -1.10 4.17
C ALA A 152 7.51 -1.01 5.50
N LEU A 153 7.64 0.20 6.07
CA LEU A 153 8.29 0.40 7.37
C LEU A 153 7.52 -0.28 8.51
N TYR A 154 6.19 -0.19 8.51
CA TYR A 154 5.36 -0.89 9.50
C TYR A 154 5.42 -2.41 9.36
N LEU A 155 5.45 -2.92 8.12
CA LEU A 155 5.61 -4.36 7.86
C LEU A 155 6.98 -4.86 8.34
N ALA A 156 8.05 -4.11 8.04
CA ALA A 156 9.39 -4.43 8.53
C ALA A 156 9.47 -4.43 10.07
N LEU A 157 8.81 -3.46 10.72
CA LEU A 157 8.71 -3.41 12.19
C LEU A 157 8.00 -4.65 12.75
N GLY A 158 6.92 -5.10 12.10
CA GLY A 158 6.20 -6.30 12.48
C GLY A 158 7.04 -7.58 12.35
N LEU A 159 7.79 -7.72 11.25
CA LEU A 159 8.71 -8.84 11.06
C LEU A 159 9.85 -8.83 12.09
N ASP A 160 10.41 -7.66 12.41
CA ASP A 160 11.44 -7.53 13.45
C ASP A 160 10.90 -7.87 14.86
N ALA A 161 9.60 -7.69 15.10
CA ALA A 161 8.97 -8.08 16.35
C ALA A 161 9.02 -9.59 16.60
N TRP A 162 8.75 -10.40 15.58
CA TRP A 162 8.89 -11.86 15.65
C TRP A 162 10.33 -12.26 15.98
N ARG A 163 11.31 -11.66 15.28
CA ARG A 163 12.73 -11.89 15.57
C ARG A 163 13.06 -11.61 17.03
N ARG A 164 12.59 -10.49 17.58
CA ARG A 164 12.83 -10.13 18.99
C ARG A 164 12.18 -11.10 19.96
N LEU A 165 10.99 -11.61 19.65
CA LEU A 165 10.30 -12.59 20.48
C LEU A 165 11.08 -13.90 20.54
N ILE A 166 11.55 -14.39 19.39
CA ILE A 166 12.34 -15.63 19.31
C ILE A 166 13.67 -15.46 20.06
N VAL A 167 14.34 -14.31 19.91
CA VAL A 167 15.56 -14.00 20.68
C VAL A 167 15.29 -13.99 22.19
N ARG A 168 14.21 -13.34 22.65
CA ARG A 168 13.83 -13.35 24.07
C ARG A 168 13.55 -14.76 24.61
N ALA A 169 12.95 -15.63 23.78
CA ALA A 169 12.67 -17.02 24.15
C ALA A 169 13.93 -17.90 24.18
N THR A 170 15.02 -17.46 23.53
CA THR A 170 16.29 -18.21 23.41
C THR A 170 17.44 -17.56 24.20
N ASP A 171 17.18 -16.45 24.90
CA ASP A 171 18.12 -15.78 25.79
C ASP A 171 18.54 -16.75 26.91
N GLY A 172 19.74 -17.32 26.77
CA GLY A 172 20.28 -18.37 27.65
C GLY A 172 21.07 -19.44 26.90
N GLN A 173 20.88 -19.59 25.59
CA GLN A 173 21.66 -20.52 24.76
C GLN A 173 22.84 -19.79 24.05
N PRO A 174 24.10 -20.05 24.43
CA PRO A 174 25.24 -19.43 23.76
C PRO A 174 25.30 -19.85 22.28
N GLY A 175 25.36 -18.86 21.38
CA GLY A 175 25.51 -19.06 19.92
C GLY A 175 24.22 -18.98 19.09
N ALA A 176 23.03 -19.13 19.68
CA ALA A 176 21.76 -19.13 18.94
C ALA A 176 21.42 -17.77 18.29
N ASN A 177 21.83 -16.66 18.92
CA ASN A 177 21.41 -15.31 18.52
C ASN A 177 22.10 -14.75 17.26
N GLY A 178 23.14 -15.41 16.75
CA GLY A 178 23.88 -14.99 15.55
C GLY A 178 23.02 -15.02 14.29
N PRO A 179 22.56 -16.20 13.83
CA PRO A 179 21.74 -16.34 12.62
C PRO A 179 20.38 -15.64 12.72
N LEU A 180 19.78 -15.56 13.92
CA LEU A 180 18.48 -14.92 14.13
C LEU A 180 18.47 -13.42 13.75
N ARG A 181 19.61 -12.74 13.77
CA ARG A 181 19.72 -11.34 13.33
C ARG A 181 19.32 -11.14 11.87
N TRP A 182 19.49 -12.18 11.06
CA TRP A 182 19.21 -12.14 9.63
C TRP A 182 17.79 -12.59 9.28
N LEU A 183 16.99 -13.07 10.24
CA LEU A 183 15.65 -13.61 9.95
C LEU A 183 14.75 -12.62 9.19
N ALA A 184 14.57 -11.41 9.73
CA ALA A 184 13.72 -10.40 9.09
C ALA A 184 14.29 -9.93 7.73
N PRO A 185 15.60 -9.58 7.61
CA PRO A 185 16.20 -9.31 6.31
C PRO A 185 16.04 -10.44 5.30
N SER A 186 16.28 -11.70 5.69
CA SER A 186 16.18 -12.86 4.80
C SER A 186 14.77 -13.08 4.26
N VAL A 187 13.73 -12.89 5.09
CA VAL A 187 12.33 -12.97 4.64
C VAL A 187 12.03 -11.88 3.61
N VAL A 188 12.53 -10.66 3.82
CA VAL A 188 12.37 -9.57 2.85
C VAL A 188 13.19 -9.83 1.58
N SER A 189 14.41 -10.35 1.69
CA SER A 189 15.24 -10.72 0.56
C SER A 189 14.65 -11.87 -0.26
N ALA A 190 13.85 -12.74 0.34
CA ALA A 190 13.12 -13.77 -0.41
C ALA A 190 12.11 -13.16 -1.41
N LEU A 191 11.57 -11.96 -1.13
CA LEU A 191 10.73 -11.23 -2.08
C LEU A 191 11.51 -10.79 -3.31
N VAL A 192 12.80 -10.48 -3.18
CA VAL A 192 13.66 -10.17 -4.34
C VAL A 192 13.78 -11.38 -5.27
N ALA A 193 13.89 -12.59 -4.71
CA ALA A 193 13.90 -13.81 -5.51
C ALA A 193 12.56 -14.03 -6.23
N LEU A 194 11.43 -13.73 -5.57
CA LEU A 194 10.11 -13.72 -6.19
C LEU A 194 10.02 -12.70 -7.32
N ASP A 195 10.53 -11.48 -7.12
CA ASP A 195 10.55 -10.43 -8.15
C ASP A 195 11.37 -10.86 -9.37
N ILE A 196 12.56 -11.43 -9.16
CA ILE A 196 13.39 -11.97 -10.24
C ILE A 196 12.66 -13.09 -10.99
N TYR A 197 12.00 -14.00 -10.26
CA TYR A 197 11.20 -15.07 -10.85
C TYR A 197 10.05 -14.50 -11.69
N ILE A 198 9.33 -13.49 -11.18
CA ILE A 198 8.24 -12.83 -11.90
C ILE A 198 8.76 -12.19 -13.18
N LEU A 199 9.83 -11.40 -13.09
CA LEU A 199 10.45 -10.71 -14.24
C LEU A 199 10.93 -11.69 -15.32
N TRP A 200 11.51 -12.82 -14.92
CA TRP A 200 12.15 -13.74 -15.86
C TRP A 200 11.24 -14.84 -16.40
N ARG A 201 10.24 -15.28 -15.62
CA ARG A 201 9.37 -16.41 -15.99
C ARG A 201 7.91 -16.06 -16.17
N VAL A 202 7.41 -15.09 -15.40
CA VAL A 202 5.97 -14.77 -15.40
C VAL A 202 5.68 -13.73 -16.47
N ILE A 203 6.36 -12.59 -16.45
CA ILE A 203 6.09 -11.50 -17.42
C ILE A 203 6.31 -11.92 -18.88
N PRO A 204 7.41 -12.59 -19.26
CA PRO A 204 7.61 -13.01 -20.65
C PRO A 204 6.58 -14.05 -21.10
N GLY A 205 6.11 -14.91 -20.19
CA GLY A 205 5.05 -15.89 -20.46
C GLY A 205 3.65 -15.30 -20.53
N LEU A 206 3.49 -14.02 -20.20
CA LEU A 206 2.21 -13.28 -20.22
C LEU A 206 2.11 -12.30 -21.39
N LEU A 207 3.20 -12.09 -22.16
CA LEU A 207 3.16 -11.33 -23.40
C LEU A 207 2.59 -12.22 -24.52
N PRO A 208 1.71 -11.69 -25.39
CA PRO A 208 1.30 -12.42 -26.58
C PRO A 208 2.54 -12.76 -27.43
N ALA A 209 2.59 -13.99 -27.94
CA ALA A 209 3.64 -14.47 -28.82
C ALA A 209 3.70 -13.70 -30.15
#